data_AF-A0A9J5WHM2-F1
#
_entry.id   AF-A0A9J5WHM2-F1
#
_cell.length_a   1.000
_cell.length_b   1.000
_cell.length_c   1.000
_cell.angle_alpha   90.00
_cell.angle_beta   90.00
_cell.angle_gamma   90.00
#
_symmetry.space_group_name_H-M   'P 1'
#
loop_
_entity.id
_entity.type
_entity.pdbx_description
1 polymer ?
#
loop_
_entity_poly.entity_id
_entity_poly.type
_entity_poly.pdbx_seq_one_letter_code
_entity_poly.pdbx_strand_id
1 'polypeptide(L)'
;MGFTENGSATFLSTGNPCLDFFFHVVPDTPPQELLQRLKLSWKCDALTTLKLMCNLRGVRGTGKSEKEGFYTAALWLHNKHPKTLACNIKAIADFGYFKDVLEILYRLLEGHEVRKNEKEKWMEKKREGFLEGLKEKKGSSIIPKGKAKRIREKTLAKANKFLDRYIEDYDFQFLYDKVSGFFVNALWKDVELYNEGKFYELSLAAKWCPSLDSSYDKSLLM
;
A
#
# COMPACT_ATOMS: atom_id res chain seq x y z
N MET A 1 -2.40 15.88 32.05
CA MET A 1 -2.46 16.90 30.98
C MET A 1 -1.20 16.74 30.15
N GLY A 2 -1.31 16.72 28.83
CA GLY A 2 -0.18 16.67 27.90
C GLY A 2 -0.08 17.94 27.07
N PHE A 3 0.95 18.00 26.23
CA PHE A 3 1.13 19.07 25.25
C PHE A 3 1.19 18.45 23.85
N THR A 4 0.57 19.12 22.88
CA THR A 4 0.77 18.83 21.45
C THR A 4 2.16 19.27 20.99
N GLU A 5 2.55 18.92 19.76
CA GLU A 5 3.84 19.33 19.19
C GLU A 5 4.04 20.85 19.13
N ASN A 6 2.95 21.62 19.06
CA ASN A 6 2.96 23.08 19.12
C ASN A 6 2.77 23.66 20.54
N GLY A 7 2.90 22.84 21.58
CA GLY A 7 2.85 23.27 22.98
C GLY A 7 1.45 23.60 23.52
N SER A 8 0.38 23.27 22.79
CA SER A 8 -0.99 23.49 23.26
C SER A 8 -1.40 22.39 24.23
N ALA A 9 -2.16 22.76 25.27
CA ALA A 9 -2.65 21.78 26.24
C ALA A 9 -3.61 20.78 25.57
N THR A 10 -3.42 19.50 25.87
CA THR A 10 -4.28 18.43 25.39
C THR A 10 -4.48 17.35 26.44
N PHE A 11 -5.57 16.59 26.32
CA PHE A 11 -5.76 15.39 27.12
C PHE A 11 -4.88 14.26 26.59
N LEU A 12 -4.28 13.49 27.49
CA LEU A 12 -3.43 12.34 27.12
C LEU A 12 -4.27 11.15 26.61
N SER A 13 -5.54 11.11 26.99
CA SER A 13 -6.55 10.13 26.58
C SER A 13 -7.92 10.74 26.84
N THR A 14 -8.88 10.33 26.03
CA THR A 14 -10.32 10.61 26.17
C THR A 14 -11.05 9.57 27.01
N GLY A 15 -10.37 8.48 27.41
CA GLY A 15 -10.96 7.32 28.07
C GLY A 15 -11.65 6.34 27.11
N ASN A 16 -11.83 6.70 25.83
CA ASN A 16 -12.36 5.82 24.79
C ASN A 16 -11.23 5.44 23.80
N PRO A 17 -10.83 4.16 23.71
CA PRO A 17 -9.74 3.74 22.83
C PRO A 17 -9.94 4.04 21.33
N CYS A 18 -11.18 4.01 20.83
CA CYS A 18 -11.46 4.36 19.44
C CYS A 18 -11.29 5.86 19.20
N LEU A 19 -11.75 6.67 20.14
CA LEU A 19 -11.59 8.13 20.05
C LEU A 19 -10.11 8.53 20.21
N ASP A 20 -9.37 7.83 21.07
CA ASP A 20 -7.91 8.02 21.21
C ASP A 20 -7.16 7.64 19.93
N PHE A 21 -7.55 6.55 19.27
CA PHE A 21 -7.01 6.21 17.95
C PHE A 21 -7.34 7.30 16.93
N PHE A 22 -8.57 7.83 16.96
CA PHE A 22 -8.99 8.90 16.06
C PHE A 22 -8.30 10.25 16.34
N PHE A 23 -7.92 10.60 17.56
CA PHE A 23 -7.26 11.89 17.80
C PHE A 23 -5.74 11.81 17.71
N HIS A 24 -5.14 10.74 18.22
CA HIS A 24 -3.70 10.68 18.43
C HIS A 24 -2.93 10.01 17.29
N VAL A 25 -3.59 9.28 16.39
CA VAL A 25 -2.92 8.81 15.16
C VAL A 25 -2.91 9.95 14.14
N VAL A 26 -1.77 10.62 14.02
CA VAL A 26 -1.51 11.79 13.18
C VAL A 26 -0.27 11.55 12.30
N PRO A 27 0.07 12.43 11.34
CA PRO A 27 1.34 12.34 10.62
C PRO A 27 2.53 12.18 11.59
N ASP A 28 3.52 11.39 11.20
CA ASP A 28 4.73 11.11 11.99
C ASP A 28 4.52 10.34 13.32
N THR A 29 3.30 9.87 13.61
CA THR A 29 3.06 8.93 14.72
C THR A 29 3.92 7.67 14.54
N PRO A 30 4.75 7.28 15.52
CA PRO A 30 5.58 6.08 15.41
C PRO A 30 4.74 4.81 15.16
N PRO A 31 5.18 3.88 14.28
CA PRO A 31 4.43 2.66 13.98
C PRO A 31 4.05 1.85 15.21
N GLN A 32 4.92 1.79 16.23
CA GLN A 32 4.69 1.07 17.46
C GLN A 32 3.53 1.66 18.26
N GLU A 33 3.46 3.00 18.36
CA GLU A 33 2.38 3.70 19.05
C GLU A 33 1.06 3.54 18.31
N LEU A 34 1.08 3.68 16.98
CA LEU A 34 -0.09 3.43 16.14
C LEU A 34 -0.63 2.02 16.36
N LEU A 35 0.23 1.00 16.33
CA LEU A 35 -0.16 -0.39 16.55
C LEU A 35 -0.69 -0.64 17.96
N GLN A 36 -0.15 0.03 18.97
CA GLN A 36 -0.67 -0.07 20.35
C GLN A 36 -2.09 0.48 20.43
N ARG A 37 -2.32 1.68 19.89
CA ARG A 37 -3.65 2.31 19.87
C ARG A 37 -4.63 1.49 19.03
N LEU A 38 -4.18 0.93 17.89
CA LEU A 38 -4.98 0.06 17.03
C LEU A 38 -5.47 -1.18 17.77
N LYS A 39 -4.59 -1.85 18.53
CA LYS A 39 -4.96 -3.03 19.31
C LYS A 39 -5.98 -2.70 20.40
N LEU A 40 -5.79 -1.57 21.09
CA LEU A 40 -6.70 -1.13 22.14
C LEU A 40 -8.08 -0.76 21.58
N SER A 41 -8.13 0.00 20.48
CA SER A 41 -9.38 0.35 19.82
C SER A 41 -10.08 -0.89 19.27
N TRP A 42 -9.36 -1.80 18.62
CA TRP A 42 -9.94 -3.04 18.08
C TRP A 42 -10.56 -3.92 19.17
N LYS A 43 -9.91 -4.05 20.33
CA LYS A 43 -10.45 -4.79 21.47
C LYS A 43 -11.71 -4.13 22.04
N CYS A 44 -11.81 -2.80 21.95
CA CYS A 44 -12.98 -2.04 22.40
C CYS A 44 -14.16 -2.17 21.43
N ASP A 45 -13.94 -1.88 20.14
CA ASP A 45 -14.95 -1.95 19.08
C ASP A 45 -14.27 -2.15 17.72
N ALA A 46 -14.22 -3.40 17.27
CA ALA A 46 -13.57 -3.78 16.01
C ALA A 46 -14.20 -3.12 14.77
N LEU A 47 -15.52 -2.92 14.75
CA LEU A 47 -16.20 -2.33 13.60
C LEU A 47 -15.87 -0.84 13.49
N THR A 48 -15.91 -0.12 14.60
CA THR A 48 -15.51 1.29 14.63
C THR A 48 -14.03 1.43 14.28
N THR A 49 -13.15 0.58 14.81
CA THR A 49 -11.73 0.59 14.43
C THR A 49 -11.51 0.34 12.95
N LEU A 50 -12.22 -0.60 12.32
CA LEU A 50 -12.10 -0.83 10.88
C LEU A 50 -12.51 0.41 10.06
N LYS A 51 -13.58 1.11 10.48
CA LYS A 51 -13.98 2.38 9.87
C LYS A 51 -12.92 3.46 10.05
N LEU A 52 -12.31 3.53 11.24
CA LEU A 52 -11.21 4.46 11.53
C LEU A 52 -9.95 4.16 10.71
N MET A 53 -9.66 2.89 10.44
CA MET A 53 -8.58 2.51 9.51
C MET A 53 -8.86 3.02 8.08
N CYS A 54 -10.10 2.89 7.59
CA CYS A 54 -10.48 3.46 6.30
C CYS A 54 -10.40 5.00 6.31
N ASN A 55 -10.79 5.62 7.44
CA ASN A 55 -10.67 7.06 7.65
C ASN A 55 -9.21 7.55 7.68
N LEU A 56 -8.23 6.75 8.17
CA LEU A 56 -6.81 7.10 8.03
C LEU A 56 -6.48 7.36 6.57
N ARG A 57 -6.88 6.43 5.69
CA ARG A 57 -6.54 6.50 4.27
C ARG A 57 -7.34 7.53 3.48
N GLY A 58 -8.52 7.93 3.95
CA GLY A 58 -9.45 8.80 3.23
C GLY A 58 -8.79 10.04 2.61
N VAL A 59 -8.82 10.14 1.27
CA VAL A 59 -8.12 11.19 0.49
C VAL A 59 -9.04 12.21 -0.17
N ARG A 60 -10.34 11.96 -0.23
CA ARG A 60 -11.32 12.80 -0.93
C ARG A 60 -12.14 13.65 0.06
N GLY A 61 -11.48 14.22 1.06
CA GLY A 61 -12.14 14.91 2.18
C GLY A 61 -12.88 13.96 3.14
N THR A 62 -12.71 12.65 2.99
CA THR A 62 -13.39 11.61 3.78
C THR A 62 -12.55 11.11 4.98
N GLY A 63 -11.35 11.65 5.16
CA GLY A 63 -10.40 11.15 6.14
C GLY A 63 -9.14 11.98 6.26
N LYS A 64 -8.15 11.40 6.92
CA LYS A 64 -6.93 12.10 7.36
C LYS A 64 -5.81 12.12 6.31
N SER A 65 -5.99 11.41 5.19
CA SER A 65 -4.93 11.22 4.18
C SER A 65 -3.62 10.68 4.78
N GLU A 66 -3.69 9.98 5.91
CA GLU A 66 -2.58 9.30 6.51
C GLU A 66 -2.36 7.99 5.73
N LYS A 67 -1.22 7.91 5.05
CA LYS A 67 -0.90 6.83 4.12
C LYS A 67 -0.09 5.71 4.76
N GLU A 68 0.97 6.03 5.50
CA GLU A 68 1.94 5.01 5.96
C GLU A 68 1.43 4.29 7.21
N GLY A 69 0.78 5.02 8.11
CA GLY A 69 -0.01 4.47 9.19
C GLY A 69 -1.21 3.65 8.71
N PHE A 70 -1.89 4.04 7.62
CA PHE A 70 -2.89 3.15 6.98
C PHE A 70 -2.28 1.81 6.57
N TYR A 71 -1.17 1.78 5.82
CA TYR A 71 -0.56 0.51 5.43
C TYR A 71 -0.06 -0.29 6.63
N THR A 72 0.47 0.38 7.65
CA THR A 72 0.85 -0.26 8.91
C THR A 72 -0.35 -0.96 9.56
N ALA A 73 -1.51 -0.28 9.61
CA ALA A 73 -2.75 -0.87 10.12
C ALA A 73 -3.29 -1.99 9.23
N ALA A 74 -3.22 -1.86 7.90
CA ALA A 74 -3.66 -2.88 6.96
C ALA A 74 -2.82 -4.17 7.05
N LEU A 75 -1.50 -4.05 7.18
CA LEU A 75 -0.62 -5.21 7.39
C LEU A 75 -0.88 -5.89 8.74
N TRP A 76 -1.14 -5.10 9.79
CA TRP A 76 -1.57 -5.65 11.08
C TRP A 76 -2.91 -6.40 10.95
N LEU A 77 -3.87 -5.83 10.23
CA LEU A 77 -5.18 -6.43 10.01
C LEU A 77 -5.06 -7.72 9.19
N HIS A 78 -4.17 -7.79 8.20
CA HIS A 78 -3.89 -9.03 7.49
C HIS A 78 -3.38 -10.12 8.45
N ASN A 79 -2.40 -9.79 9.30
CA ASN A 79 -1.80 -10.74 10.23
C ASN A 79 -2.79 -11.24 11.32
N LYS A 80 -3.74 -10.39 11.75
CA LYS A 80 -4.66 -10.74 12.85
C LYS A 80 -6.06 -11.15 12.40
N HIS A 81 -6.55 -10.57 11.32
CA HIS A 81 -7.91 -10.73 10.81
C HIS A 81 -7.91 -10.75 9.26
N PRO A 82 -7.21 -11.71 8.62
CA PRO A 82 -6.97 -11.73 7.17
C PRO A 82 -8.26 -11.69 6.35
N LYS A 83 -9.27 -12.46 6.76
CA LYS A 83 -10.60 -12.47 6.13
C LYS A 83 -11.29 -11.12 6.20
N THR A 84 -11.14 -10.39 7.32
CA THR A 84 -11.73 -9.05 7.46
C THR A 84 -11.11 -8.07 6.48
N LEU A 85 -9.79 -8.10 6.30
CA LEU A 85 -9.12 -7.27 5.29
C LEU A 85 -9.63 -7.63 3.88
N ALA A 86 -9.61 -8.91 3.53
CA ALA A 86 -9.95 -9.39 2.20
C ALA A 86 -11.42 -9.11 1.82
N CYS A 87 -12.35 -9.26 2.76
CA CYS A 87 -13.77 -8.96 2.51
C CYS A 87 -14.08 -7.45 2.43
N ASN A 88 -13.15 -6.57 2.81
CA ASN A 88 -13.34 -5.11 2.82
C ASN A 88 -12.50 -4.36 1.77
N ILE A 89 -11.90 -5.07 0.80
CA ILE A 89 -11.09 -4.49 -0.29
C ILE A 89 -11.83 -3.35 -1.02
N LYS A 90 -13.12 -3.52 -1.31
CA LYS A 90 -13.92 -2.47 -1.97
C LYS A 90 -13.99 -1.20 -1.12
N ALA A 91 -14.30 -1.33 0.18
CA ALA A 91 -14.35 -0.18 1.08
C ALA A 91 -12.99 0.53 1.16
N ILE A 92 -11.90 -0.24 1.25
CA ILE A 92 -10.53 0.30 1.25
C ILE A 92 -10.25 1.10 -0.03
N ALA A 93 -10.60 0.56 -1.20
CA ALA A 93 -10.41 1.24 -2.48
C ALA A 93 -11.28 2.49 -2.65
N ASP A 94 -12.50 2.47 -2.09
CA ASP A 94 -13.45 3.60 -2.13
C ASP A 94 -12.97 4.77 -1.25
N PHE A 95 -12.51 4.49 -0.02
CA PHE A 95 -11.94 5.53 0.86
C PHE A 95 -10.58 6.02 0.37
N GLY A 96 -9.73 5.10 -0.09
CA GLY A 96 -8.44 5.39 -0.70
C GLY A 96 -8.52 5.45 -2.23
N TYR A 97 -7.65 4.67 -2.86
CA TYR A 97 -7.57 4.43 -4.29
C TYR A 97 -7.44 2.93 -4.55
N PHE A 98 -7.73 2.51 -5.79
CA PHE A 98 -7.55 1.13 -6.23
C PHE A 98 -6.09 0.66 -6.09
N LYS A 99 -5.10 1.54 -6.26
CA LYS A 99 -3.70 1.19 -6.02
C LYS A 99 -3.38 0.78 -4.59
N ASP A 100 -4.20 1.16 -3.60
CA ASP A 100 -3.90 0.87 -2.20
C ASP A 100 -3.97 -0.62 -1.92
N VAL A 101 -4.87 -1.35 -2.59
CA VAL A 101 -5.00 -2.80 -2.42
C VAL A 101 -3.84 -3.56 -3.09
N LEU A 102 -3.26 -3.02 -4.17
CA LEU A 102 -2.02 -3.52 -4.77
C LEU A 102 -0.80 -3.25 -3.87
N GLU A 103 -0.72 -2.05 -3.29
CA GLU A 103 0.38 -1.68 -2.40
C GLU A 103 0.38 -2.52 -1.12
N ILE A 104 -0.79 -2.91 -0.60
CA ILE A 104 -0.90 -3.86 0.53
C ILE A 104 -0.27 -5.21 0.16
N LEU A 105 -0.65 -5.82 -0.97
CA LEU A 105 -0.08 -7.09 -1.43
C LEU A 105 1.43 -6.97 -1.65
N TYR A 106 1.86 -5.88 -2.28
CA TYR A 106 3.26 -5.61 -2.54
C TYR A 106 4.09 -5.53 -1.26
N ARG A 107 3.58 -4.87 -0.20
CA ARG A 107 4.24 -4.80 1.11
C ARG A 107 4.20 -6.10 1.88
N LEU A 108 3.16 -6.91 1.74
CA LEU A 108 3.12 -8.26 2.30
C LEU A 108 4.20 -9.15 1.68
N LEU A 109 4.45 -9.01 0.39
CA LEU A 109 5.45 -9.78 -0.33
C LEU A 109 6.88 -9.26 -0.10
N GLU A 110 7.12 -7.95 -0.26
CA GLU A 110 8.46 -7.36 -0.25
C GLU A 110 8.90 -6.83 1.12
N GLY A 111 7.97 -6.70 2.05
CA GLY A 111 8.19 -6.18 3.40
C GLY A 111 7.59 -4.78 3.59
N HIS A 112 7.26 -4.47 4.84
CA HIS A 112 6.56 -3.24 5.26
C HIS A 112 7.25 -1.95 4.81
N GLU A 113 8.59 -1.93 4.88
CA GLU A 113 9.44 -0.77 4.58
C GLU A 113 9.97 -0.74 3.13
N VAL A 114 9.47 -1.61 2.24
CA VAL A 114 10.00 -1.75 0.87
C VAL A 114 10.12 -0.41 0.14
N ARG A 115 9.10 0.45 0.21
CA ARG A 115 9.10 1.75 -0.48
C ARG A 115 10.14 2.71 0.06
N LYS A 116 10.37 2.69 1.38
CA LYS A 116 11.41 3.50 2.03
C LYS A 116 12.78 3.02 1.56
N ASN A 117 13.03 1.71 1.62
CA ASN A 117 14.28 1.08 1.21
C ASN A 117 14.59 1.33 -0.29
N GLU A 118 13.58 1.24 -1.15
CA GLU A 118 13.71 1.53 -2.59
C GLU A 118 14.07 3.00 -2.84
N LYS A 119 13.43 3.92 -2.12
CA LYS A 119 13.70 5.36 -2.21
C LYS A 119 15.12 5.69 -1.76
N GLU A 120 15.57 5.12 -0.65
CA GLU A 120 16.94 5.31 -0.14
C GLU A 120 17.98 4.81 -1.15
N LYS A 121 17.82 3.59 -1.67
CA LYS A 121 18.69 3.03 -2.73
C LYS A 121 18.71 3.88 -4.01
N TRP A 122 17.56 4.46 -4.38
CA TRP A 122 17.50 5.35 -5.54
C TRP A 122 18.23 6.68 -5.28
N MET A 123 18.08 7.25 -4.09
CA MET A 123 18.78 8.47 -3.70
C MET A 123 20.30 8.27 -3.63
N GLU A 124 20.76 7.13 -3.12
CA GLU A 124 22.17 6.74 -3.10
C GLU A 124 22.75 6.68 -4.52
N LYS A 125 22.11 5.92 -5.43
CA LYS A 125 22.52 5.87 -6.84
C LYS A 125 22.52 7.21 -7.54
N LYS A 126 21.54 8.08 -7.22
CA LYS A 126 21.48 9.43 -7.78
C LYS A 126 22.67 10.28 -7.30
N ARG A 127 23.08 10.14 -6.04
CA ARG A 127 24.30 10.78 -5.51
C ARG A 127 25.56 10.22 -6.16
N GLU A 128 25.67 8.90 -6.29
CA GLU A 128 26.79 8.24 -6.97
C GLU A 128 26.90 8.69 -8.43
N GLY A 129 25.82 8.64 -9.21
CA GLY A 129 25.80 9.07 -10.61
C GLY A 129 26.04 10.57 -10.78
N PHE A 130 25.62 11.40 -9.82
CA PHE A 130 25.99 12.82 -9.80
C PHE A 130 27.49 13.01 -9.54
N LEU A 131 28.07 12.29 -8.58
CA LEU A 131 29.51 12.30 -8.31
C LEU A 131 30.35 11.75 -9.49
N GLU A 132 29.84 10.75 -10.19
CA GLU A 132 30.47 10.16 -11.38
C GLU A 132 30.35 11.10 -12.59
N GLY A 133 29.21 11.78 -12.75
CA GLY A 133 29.01 12.82 -13.76
C GLY A 133 29.84 14.09 -13.54
N LEU A 134 30.25 14.36 -12.29
CA LEU A 134 31.27 15.38 -11.97
C LEU A 134 32.69 14.91 -12.34
N LYS A 135 32.94 13.60 -12.41
CA LYS A 135 34.27 13.02 -12.65
C LYS A 135 34.60 12.79 -14.12
N GLU A 136 33.63 12.54 -15.01
CA GLU A 136 33.95 12.36 -16.44
C GLU A 136 32.75 12.52 -17.41
N LYS A 137 32.93 13.35 -18.46
CA LYS A 137 32.20 13.26 -19.74
C LYS A 137 33.00 12.41 -20.71
N LYS A 138 32.78 11.10 -20.79
CA LYS A 138 33.14 10.31 -21.98
C LYS A 138 32.08 9.27 -22.30
N GLY A 139 31.66 9.28 -23.57
CA GLY A 139 30.56 8.49 -24.09
C GLY A 139 30.88 7.00 -24.20
N SER A 140 29.84 6.20 -24.06
CA SER A 140 29.68 4.89 -24.70
C SER A 140 28.25 4.41 -24.49
N SER A 141 27.45 4.51 -25.56
CA SER A 141 26.07 4.02 -25.64
C SER A 141 26.03 2.55 -26.05
N ILE A 142 26.66 1.69 -25.24
CA ILE A 142 26.51 0.23 -25.37
C ILE A 142 25.86 -0.29 -24.09
N ILE A 143 24.62 -0.76 -24.17
CA ILE A 143 23.99 -1.50 -23.08
C ILE A 143 24.72 -2.85 -23.01
N PRO A 144 25.50 -3.15 -21.97
CA PRO A 144 26.26 -4.40 -21.90
C PRO A 144 25.29 -5.58 -21.87
N LYS A 145 25.52 -6.62 -22.69
CA LYS A 145 24.70 -7.85 -22.73
C LYS A 145 24.45 -8.46 -21.34
N GLY A 146 25.36 -8.26 -20.38
CA GLY A 146 25.19 -8.69 -18.98
C GLY A 146 24.09 -7.95 -18.20
N LYS A 147 23.73 -6.70 -18.55
CA LYS A 147 22.65 -5.96 -17.88
C LYS A 147 21.28 -6.58 -18.17
N ALA A 148 21.02 -6.98 -19.41
CA ALA A 148 19.75 -7.63 -19.79
C ALA A 148 19.55 -8.97 -19.07
N LYS A 149 20.60 -9.80 -19.00
CA LYS A 149 20.57 -11.07 -18.24
C LYS A 149 20.24 -10.83 -16.77
N ARG A 150 20.92 -9.86 -16.13
CA ARG A 150 20.69 -9.51 -14.72
C ARG A 150 19.29 -8.98 -14.44
N ILE A 151 18.69 -8.23 -15.37
CA ILE A 151 17.30 -7.77 -15.24
C ILE A 151 16.35 -8.97 -15.28
N ARG A 152 16.55 -9.88 -16.24
CA ARG A 152 15.73 -11.10 -16.36
C ARG A 152 15.82 -11.99 -15.12
N GLU A 153 17.02 -12.20 -14.60
CA GLU A 153 17.24 -12.96 -13.35
C GLU A 153 16.50 -12.33 -12.16
N LYS A 154 16.51 -11.00 -12.04
CA LYS A 154 15.76 -10.29 -10.99
C LYS A 154 14.25 -10.43 -11.15
N THR A 155 13.74 -10.33 -12.37
CA THR A 155 12.30 -10.53 -12.64
C THR A 155 11.88 -11.95 -12.30
N LEU A 156 12.67 -12.96 -12.68
CA LEU A 156 12.42 -14.35 -12.32
C LEU A 156 12.46 -14.57 -10.81
N ALA A 157 13.41 -13.96 -10.10
CA ALA A 157 13.47 -14.05 -8.64
C ALA A 157 12.23 -13.46 -7.96
N LYS A 158 11.69 -12.34 -8.48
CA LYS A 158 10.43 -11.76 -7.99
C LYS A 158 9.24 -12.67 -8.26
N ALA A 159 9.14 -13.22 -9.48
CA ALA A 159 8.08 -14.14 -9.84
C ALA A 159 8.10 -15.40 -8.96
N ASN A 160 9.27 -16.01 -8.75
CA ASN A 160 9.41 -17.16 -7.86
C ASN A 160 9.00 -16.81 -6.42
N LYS A 161 9.49 -15.68 -5.88
CA LYS A 161 9.11 -15.22 -4.55
C LYS A 161 7.59 -15.04 -4.40
N PHE A 162 6.92 -14.50 -5.42
CA PHE A 162 5.47 -14.42 -5.44
C PHE A 162 4.81 -15.79 -5.43
N LEU A 163 5.25 -16.71 -6.31
CA LEU A 163 4.69 -18.05 -6.40
C LEU A 163 4.86 -18.83 -5.09
N ASP A 164 6.04 -18.76 -4.47
CA ASP A 164 6.31 -19.36 -3.17
C ASP A 164 5.32 -18.83 -2.13
N ARG A 165 5.16 -17.50 -2.04
CA ARG A 165 4.21 -16.88 -1.10
C ARG A 165 2.76 -17.26 -1.39
N TYR A 166 2.35 -17.27 -2.66
CA TYR A 166 0.99 -17.59 -3.09
C TYR A 166 0.62 -19.06 -2.82
N ILE A 167 1.59 -19.98 -2.92
CA ILE A 167 1.36 -21.41 -2.67
C ILE A 167 1.39 -21.71 -1.17
N GLU A 168 2.30 -21.11 -0.41
CA GLU A 168 2.54 -21.46 0.99
C GLU A 168 1.65 -20.70 1.99
N ASP A 169 1.23 -19.47 1.67
CA ASP A 169 0.44 -18.63 2.56
C ASP A 169 -1.01 -18.49 2.06
N TYR A 170 -1.90 -19.26 2.69
CA TYR A 170 -3.34 -19.25 2.39
C TYR A 170 -3.99 -17.87 2.63
N ASP A 171 -3.56 -17.13 3.65
CA ASP A 171 -4.13 -15.81 3.94
C ASP A 171 -3.72 -14.80 2.86
N PHE A 172 -2.46 -14.85 2.40
CA PHE A 172 -2.00 -14.05 1.27
C PHE A 172 -2.71 -14.43 -0.02
N GLN A 173 -2.82 -15.73 -0.34
CA GLN A 173 -3.54 -16.24 -1.50
C GLN A 173 -4.99 -15.73 -1.52
N PHE A 174 -5.71 -15.89 -0.40
CA PHE A 174 -7.09 -15.44 -0.30
C PHE A 174 -7.23 -13.93 -0.50
N LEU A 175 -6.31 -13.14 0.05
CA LEU A 175 -6.30 -11.69 -0.18
C LEU A 175 -6.01 -11.37 -1.64
N TYR A 176 -5.03 -12.03 -2.25
CA TYR A 176 -4.65 -11.86 -3.66
C TYR A 176 -5.86 -12.10 -4.57
N ASP A 177 -6.55 -13.24 -4.42
CA ASP A 177 -7.71 -13.60 -5.23
C ASP A 177 -8.84 -12.57 -5.10
N LYS A 178 -9.05 -12.03 -3.90
CA LYS A 178 -10.05 -10.97 -3.68
C LYS A 178 -9.65 -9.65 -4.33
N VAL A 179 -8.36 -9.31 -4.36
CA VAL A 179 -7.87 -8.11 -5.06
C VAL A 179 -8.00 -8.28 -6.58
N SER A 180 -7.56 -9.42 -7.12
CA SER A 180 -7.69 -9.72 -8.55
C SER A 180 -9.16 -9.71 -8.99
N GLY A 181 -10.04 -10.38 -8.24
CA GLY A 181 -11.48 -10.38 -8.50
C GLY A 181 -12.10 -8.98 -8.41
N PHE A 182 -11.62 -8.13 -7.50
CA PHE A 182 -12.06 -6.74 -7.41
C PHE A 182 -11.73 -5.94 -8.69
N PHE A 183 -10.51 -6.08 -9.24
CA PHE A 183 -10.14 -5.45 -10.51
C PHE A 183 -10.93 -6.02 -11.69
N VAL A 184 -11.07 -7.33 -11.79
CA VAL A 184 -11.83 -7.99 -12.87
C VAL A 184 -13.28 -7.49 -12.90
N ASN A 185 -13.96 -7.49 -11.75
CA ASN A 185 -15.35 -7.04 -11.68
C ASN A 185 -15.49 -5.54 -12.03
N ALA A 186 -14.55 -4.71 -11.59
CA ALA A 186 -14.58 -3.28 -11.88
C ALA A 186 -14.32 -3.01 -13.38
N LEU A 187 -13.33 -3.68 -13.98
CA LEU A 187 -13.03 -3.56 -15.41
C LEU A 187 -14.19 -4.08 -16.27
N TRP A 188 -14.80 -5.21 -15.90
CA TRP A 188 -15.96 -5.75 -16.59
C TRP A 188 -17.09 -4.73 -16.63
N LYS A 189 -17.44 -4.15 -15.48
CA LYS A 189 -18.46 -3.11 -15.38
C LYS A 189 -18.09 -1.85 -16.17
N ASP A 190 -16.82 -1.46 -16.17
CA ASP A 190 -16.35 -0.32 -16.94
C ASP A 190 -16.51 -0.56 -18.46
N VAL A 191 -16.30 -1.78 -18.95
CA VAL A 191 -16.54 -2.15 -20.35
C VAL A 191 -18.02 -2.05 -20.71
N GLU A 192 -18.92 -2.51 -19.84
CA GLU A 192 -20.37 -2.38 -20.03
C GLU A 192 -20.78 -0.90 -20.12
N LEU A 193 -20.34 -0.08 -19.17
CA LEU A 193 -20.61 1.36 -19.14
C LEU A 193 -20.03 2.09 -20.37
N TYR A 194 -18.85 1.68 -20.82
CA TYR A 194 -18.22 2.23 -22.02
C TYR A 194 -19.08 1.96 -23.26
N ASN A 195 -19.57 0.72 -23.42
CA ASN A 195 -20.42 0.34 -24.54
C ASN A 195 -21.79 1.07 -24.51
N GLU A 196 -22.27 1.44 -23.33
CA GLU A 196 -23.48 2.26 -23.13
C GLU A 196 -23.25 3.78 -23.31
N GLY A 197 -22.00 4.22 -23.53
CA GLY A 197 -21.65 5.64 -23.64
C GLY A 197 -21.64 6.40 -22.31
N LYS A 198 -21.69 5.71 -21.17
CA LYS A 198 -21.71 6.30 -19.81
C LYS A 198 -20.31 6.58 -19.28
N PHE A 199 -19.52 7.37 -20.03
CA PHE A 199 -18.10 7.59 -19.74
C PHE A 199 -17.81 8.25 -18.38
N TYR A 200 -18.75 9.03 -17.85
CA TYR A 200 -18.60 9.69 -16.54
C TYR A 200 -18.80 8.76 -15.34
N GLU A 201 -19.31 7.55 -15.57
CA GLU A 201 -19.53 6.54 -14.52
C GLU A 201 -18.39 5.50 -14.46
N LEU A 202 -17.41 5.59 -15.37
CA LEU A 202 -16.27 4.70 -15.40
C LEU A 202 -15.46 4.81 -14.11
N SER A 203 -15.08 3.65 -13.58
CA SER A 203 -14.21 3.57 -12.43
C SER A 203 -12.77 3.92 -12.80
N LEU A 204 -11.91 3.98 -11.78
CA LEU A 204 -10.46 4.14 -11.98
C LEU A 204 -9.74 2.79 -12.10
N ALA A 205 -10.46 1.68 -12.33
CA ALA A 205 -9.87 0.35 -12.43
C ALA A 205 -8.80 0.29 -13.53
N ALA A 206 -9.13 0.70 -14.76
CA ALA A 206 -8.19 0.68 -15.87
C ALA A 206 -6.94 1.53 -15.63
N LYS A 207 -7.05 2.61 -14.85
CA LYS A 207 -5.92 3.46 -14.47
C LYS A 207 -4.95 2.79 -13.51
N TRP A 208 -5.46 1.94 -12.62
CA TRP A 208 -4.69 1.36 -11.52
C TRP A 208 -4.42 -0.13 -11.65
N CYS A 209 -5.13 -0.82 -12.56
CA CYS A 209 -4.83 -2.20 -12.92
C CYS A 209 -3.37 -2.24 -13.39
N PRO A 210 -2.54 -3.19 -12.89
CA PRO A 210 -1.17 -3.27 -13.32
C PRO A 210 -1.10 -3.44 -14.84
N SER A 211 -0.28 -2.61 -15.50
CA SER A 211 0.05 -2.83 -16.89
C SER A 211 1.12 -3.91 -16.99
N LEU A 212 1.18 -4.60 -18.13
CA LEU A 212 2.28 -5.50 -18.47
C LEU A 212 3.63 -4.80 -18.24
N ASP A 213 4.57 -5.53 -17.65
CA ASP A 213 5.91 -5.09 -17.30
C ASP A 213 5.99 -3.96 -16.27
N SER A 214 4.88 -3.58 -15.64
CA SER A 214 4.88 -2.60 -14.54
C SER A 214 5.59 -3.16 -13.30
N SER A 215 5.89 -2.27 -12.34
CA SER A 215 6.49 -2.71 -11.08
C SER A 215 5.59 -3.69 -10.31
N TYR A 216 4.26 -3.53 -10.40
CA TYR A 216 3.33 -4.43 -9.72
C TYR A 216 3.22 -5.75 -10.47
N ASP A 217 3.05 -5.74 -11.79
CA ASP A 217 3.02 -6.97 -12.61
C ASP A 217 4.28 -7.82 -12.38
N LYS A 218 5.47 -7.21 -12.45
CA LYS A 218 6.74 -7.92 -12.21
C LYS A 218 6.91 -8.52 -10.82
N SER A 219 6.15 -8.05 -9.82
CA SER A 219 6.26 -8.52 -8.43
C SER A 219 5.03 -9.34 -8.00
N LEU A 220 3.85 -9.12 -8.57
CA LEU A 220 2.58 -9.73 -8.16
C LEU A 220 1.99 -10.64 -9.24
N LEU A 221 2.50 -10.63 -10.47
CA LEU A 221 1.98 -11.39 -11.62
C LEU A 221 0.48 -11.14 -11.89
N MET A 222 0.09 -9.87 -11.82
CA MET A 222 -1.30 -9.40 -11.88
C MET A 222 -1.49 -8.39 -13.00
#